data_AF-A0AAV6I154-F1
#
_entry.id   AF-A0AAV6I154-F1
#
_cell.length_a   1.000
_cell.length_b   1.000
_cell.length_c   1.000
_cell.angle_alpha   90.00
_cell.angle_beta   90.00
_cell.angle_gamma   90.00
#
_symmetry.space_group_name_H-M   'P 1'
#
loop_
_entity.id
_entity.type
_entity.pdbx_description
1 polymer ?
#
loop_
_entity_poly.entity_id
_entity_poly.type
_entity_poly.pdbx_seq_one_letter_code
_entity_poly.pdbx_strand_id
1 'polypeptide(L)'
;MSSKKCPVKPAIVPEGLGLVAQRDIGRNEVVLEVPKKFWINPDTVSASEIGSVCGGLKPWISVALFLIREKKLREESMWRYYLYILPQYTDSTIYWSEEELSEIQGTQLLSTTIGVKEYVQSEFEKVEEEVILPHKKLFPFPITCDDFLWAFGILRSRAFSRLRGQNLVLIPIADLVCSLSSNNLTPALSLNRIFEVIRT
;
A
#
# COMPACT_ATOMS: atom_id res chain seq x y z
N MET A 1 1.61 -32.33 2.72
CA MET A 1 2.26 -31.07 2.32
C MET A 1 2.08 -30.08 3.46
N SER A 2 3.16 -29.82 4.23
CA SER A 2 3.10 -28.99 5.43
C SER A 2 2.88 -27.53 5.03
N SER A 3 1.69 -27.00 5.32
CA SER A 3 1.40 -25.57 5.24
C SER A 3 2.34 -24.85 6.21
N LYS A 4 3.40 -24.23 5.68
CA LYS A 4 4.30 -23.37 6.46
C LYS A 4 3.47 -22.18 6.93
N LYS A 5 2.96 -22.26 8.17
CA LYS A 5 2.33 -21.12 8.86
C LYS A 5 3.32 -19.97 8.85
N CYS A 6 2.87 -18.79 8.40
CA CYS A 6 3.63 -17.55 8.55
C CYS A 6 3.96 -17.38 10.05
N PRO A 7 5.25 -17.28 10.44
CA PRO A 7 5.66 -17.22 11.84
C PRO A 7 5.29 -15.88 12.50
N VAL A 8 4.97 -14.86 11.70
CA VAL A 8 4.56 -13.54 12.17
C VAL A 8 3.05 -13.41 11.97
N LYS A 9 2.33 -13.18 13.07
CA LYS A 9 0.91 -12.84 13.04
C LYS A 9 0.73 -11.40 13.50
N PRO A 10 0.09 -10.54 12.70
CA PRO A 10 -0.29 -9.22 13.18
C PRO A 10 -1.26 -9.36 14.35
N ALA A 11 -1.17 -8.44 15.31
CA ALA A 11 -2.13 -8.34 16.39
C ALA A 11 -3.29 -7.44 15.97
N ILE A 12 -4.47 -7.71 16.53
CA ILE A 12 -5.61 -6.81 16.39
C ILE A 12 -5.47 -5.72 17.45
N VAL A 13 -5.49 -4.47 17.01
CA VAL A 13 -5.40 -3.24 17.82
C VAL A 13 -6.59 -2.33 17.46
N PRO A 14 -6.90 -1.27 18.24
CA PRO A 14 -8.01 -0.37 17.93
C PRO A 14 -7.97 0.20 16.51
N GLU A 15 -6.77 0.45 15.99
CA GLU A 15 -6.51 0.99 14.64
C GLU A 15 -6.49 -0.08 13.54
N GLY A 16 -6.88 -1.33 13.85
CA GLY A 16 -6.92 -2.46 12.91
C GLY A 16 -5.83 -3.50 13.18
N LEU A 17 -4.90 -3.67 12.24
CA LEU A 17 -3.77 -4.60 12.39
C LEU A 17 -2.51 -3.83 12.78
N GLY A 18 -1.82 -4.30 13.81
CA GLY A 18 -0.62 -3.67 14.34
C GLY A 18 0.45 -4.66 14.77
N LEU A 19 1.64 -4.12 15.06
CA LEU A 19 2.74 -4.87 15.66
C LEU A 19 2.71 -4.70 17.19
N VAL A 20 2.68 -5.82 17.91
CA VAL A 20 2.70 -5.84 19.38
C VAL A 20 3.99 -6.50 19.85
N ALA A 21 4.70 -5.82 20.75
CA ALA A 21 5.92 -6.35 21.35
C ALA A 21 5.61 -7.54 22.26
N GLN A 22 6.30 -8.67 22.05
CA GLN A 22 6.17 -9.86 22.92
C GLN A 22 7.13 -9.84 24.11
N ARG A 23 8.02 -8.85 24.14
CA ARG A 23 9.01 -8.59 25.18
C ARG A 23 9.37 -7.11 25.16
N ASP A 24 10.10 -6.67 26.17
CA ASP A 24 10.67 -5.34 26.15
C ASP A 24 11.63 -5.18 24.97
N ILE A 25 11.52 -4.04 24.30
CA ILE A 25 12.35 -3.65 23.16
C ILE A 25 13.14 -2.41 23.58
N GLY A 26 14.46 -2.49 23.48
CA GLY A 26 15.34 -1.38 23.79
C GLY A 26 15.20 -0.24 22.78
N ARG A 27 15.54 0.98 23.21
CA ARG A 27 15.64 2.11 22.28
C ARG A 27 16.69 1.79 21.21
N ASN A 28 16.34 1.99 19.93
CA ASN A 28 17.16 1.71 18.75
C ASN A 28 17.42 0.22 18.50
N GLU A 29 16.70 -0.67 19.17
CA GLU A 29 16.72 -2.09 18.84
C GLU A 29 15.99 -2.33 17.51
N VAL A 30 16.53 -3.22 16.69
CA VAL A 30 15.93 -3.64 15.42
C VAL A 30 14.67 -4.47 15.71
N VAL A 31 13.52 -3.97 15.26
CA VAL A 31 12.22 -4.62 15.47
C VAL A 31 11.93 -5.67 14.39
N LEU A 32 12.26 -5.36 13.13
CA LEU A 32 12.03 -6.24 11.98
C LEU A 32 12.97 -5.88 10.83
N GLU A 33 13.38 -6.86 10.03
CA GLU A 33 14.10 -6.62 8.78
C GLU A 33 13.35 -7.30 7.64
N VAL A 34 13.11 -6.57 6.55
CA VAL A 34 12.40 -7.08 5.37
C VAL A 34 13.33 -7.07 4.18
N PRO A 35 13.71 -8.25 3.64
CA PRO A 35 14.57 -8.35 2.47
C PRO A 35 14.00 -7.57 1.28
N LYS A 36 14.87 -6.83 0.56
CA LYS A 36 14.48 -6.00 -0.59
C LYS A 36 13.68 -6.73 -1.67
N LYS A 37 13.90 -8.04 -1.84
CA LYS A 37 13.15 -8.87 -2.79
C LYS A 37 11.63 -8.91 -2.52
N PHE A 38 11.20 -8.55 -1.31
CA PHE A 38 9.78 -8.47 -0.96
C PHE A 38 9.20 -7.07 -1.11
N TRP A 39 10.02 -6.06 -1.41
CA TRP A 39 9.54 -4.70 -1.55
C TRP A 39 8.71 -4.55 -2.82
N ILE A 40 7.73 -3.67 -2.75
CA ILE A 40 6.92 -3.27 -3.89
C ILE A 40 7.22 -1.80 -4.15
N ASN A 41 7.99 -1.55 -5.21
CA ASN A 41 8.41 -0.22 -5.64
C ASN A 41 8.51 -0.20 -7.18
N PRO A 42 8.78 0.96 -7.82
CA PRO A 42 8.90 1.04 -9.28
C PRO A 42 9.95 0.09 -9.90
N ASP A 43 11.03 -0.23 -9.17
CA ASP A 43 12.05 -1.18 -9.63
C ASP A 43 11.47 -2.60 -9.72
N THR A 44 10.70 -3.03 -8.70
CA THR A 44 9.99 -4.31 -8.69
C THR A 44 9.00 -4.40 -9.85
N VAL A 45 8.28 -3.31 -10.16
CA VAL A 45 7.35 -3.29 -11.31
C VAL A 45 8.12 -3.44 -12.62
N SER A 46 9.22 -2.71 -12.78
CA SER A 46 10.05 -2.74 -13.99
C SER A 46 10.66 -4.12 -14.25
N ALA A 47 10.94 -4.89 -13.20
CA ALA A 47 11.45 -6.26 -13.29
C ALA A 47 10.34 -7.33 -13.48
N SER A 48 9.07 -6.94 -13.50
CA SER A 48 7.92 -7.86 -13.60
C SER A 48 7.42 -8.04 -15.04
N GLU A 49 6.46 -8.96 -15.24
CA GLU A 49 5.81 -9.20 -16.54
C GLU A 49 5.13 -7.96 -17.13
N ILE A 50 4.71 -7.00 -16.29
CA ILE A 50 4.09 -5.75 -16.73
C ILE A 50 5.09 -4.59 -16.86
N GLY A 51 6.37 -4.81 -16.55
CA GLY A 51 7.38 -3.76 -16.56
C GLY A 51 7.50 -3.05 -17.91
N SER A 52 7.37 -3.80 -19.01
CA SER A 52 7.43 -3.27 -20.37
C SER A 52 6.27 -2.32 -20.72
N VAL A 53 5.08 -2.58 -20.18
CA VAL A 53 3.87 -1.79 -20.47
C VAL A 53 3.65 -0.66 -19.49
N CYS A 54 4.31 -0.70 -18.33
CA CYS A 54 4.30 0.38 -17.34
C CYS A 54 5.40 1.43 -17.58
N GLY A 55 6.19 1.29 -18.65
CA GLY A 55 7.21 2.26 -19.03
C GLY A 55 6.60 3.62 -19.39
N GLY A 56 7.06 4.69 -18.75
CA GLY A 56 6.57 6.06 -19.00
C GLY A 56 5.36 6.47 -18.15
N LEU A 57 4.70 5.54 -17.45
CA LEU A 57 3.65 5.88 -16.49
C LEU A 57 4.23 6.57 -15.25
N LYS A 58 3.38 7.34 -14.55
CA LYS A 58 3.74 7.90 -13.25
C LYS A 58 4.09 6.75 -12.29
N PRO A 59 5.13 6.87 -11.44
CA PRO A 59 5.58 5.76 -10.59
C PRO A 59 4.48 5.12 -9.73
N TRP A 60 3.56 5.93 -9.20
CA TRP A 60 2.45 5.42 -8.40
C TRP A 60 1.43 4.63 -9.22
N ILE A 61 1.22 4.96 -10.49
CA ILE A 61 0.32 4.23 -11.39
C ILE A 61 0.91 2.85 -11.68
N SER A 62 2.20 2.78 -12.01
CA SER A 62 2.89 1.51 -12.25
C SER A 62 2.79 0.59 -11.04
N VAL A 63 3.01 1.14 -9.84
CA VAL A 63 2.89 0.36 -8.60
C VAL A 63 1.44 0.00 -8.29
N ALA A 64 0.46 0.88 -8.57
CA ALA A 64 -0.95 0.58 -8.38
C ALA A 64 -1.41 -0.58 -9.27
N LEU A 65 -1.08 -0.55 -10.57
CA LEU A 65 -1.36 -1.64 -11.50
C LEU A 65 -0.73 -2.95 -11.04
N PHE A 66 0.51 -2.90 -10.59
CA PHE A 66 1.21 -4.05 -10.06
C PHE A 66 0.49 -4.65 -8.84
N LEU A 67 0.10 -3.82 -7.87
CA LEU A 67 -0.62 -4.25 -6.67
C LEU A 67 -1.95 -4.93 -7.02
N ILE A 68 -2.73 -4.32 -7.92
CA ILE A 68 -4.02 -4.87 -8.36
C ILE A 68 -3.81 -6.21 -9.05
N ARG A 69 -2.82 -6.29 -9.96
CA ARG A 69 -2.49 -7.51 -10.68
C ARG A 69 -2.14 -8.64 -9.73
N GLU A 70 -1.19 -8.41 -8.83
CA GLU A 70 -0.77 -9.39 -7.84
C GLU A 70 -1.93 -9.80 -6.90
N LYS A 71 -2.83 -8.87 -6.55
CA LYS A 71 -4.01 -9.18 -5.75
C LYS A 71 -4.98 -10.11 -6.49
N LYS A 72 -5.17 -9.90 -7.80
CA LYS A 72 -6.10 -10.69 -8.63
C LYS A 72 -5.51 -12.06 -9.00
N LEU A 73 -4.19 -12.22 -9.04
CA LEU A 73 -3.50 -13.51 -9.19
C LEU A 73 -3.69 -14.46 -8.00
N ARG A 74 -4.06 -13.93 -6.82
CA ARG A 74 -4.36 -14.72 -5.61
C ARG A 74 -3.22 -15.66 -5.23
N GLU A 75 -3.42 -16.98 -5.38
CA GLU A 75 -2.47 -18.01 -4.94
C GLU A 75 -1.16 -18.02 -5.74
N GLU A 76 -1.17 -17.47 -6.96
CA GLU A 76 0.01 -17.39 -7.83
C GLU A 76 0.94 -16.22 -7.47
N SER A 77 0.46 -15.26 -6.66
CA SER A 77 1.25 -14.11 -6.25
C SER A 77 2.24 -14.45 -5.14
N MET A 78 3.49 -13.97 -5.29
CA MET A 78 4.49 -14.01 -4.21
C MET A 78 4.03 -13.21 -2.98
N TRP A 79 3.23 -12.17 -3.17
CA TRP A 79 2.75 -11.27 -2.11
C TRP A 79 1.38 -11.68 -1.55
N ARG A 80 0.84 -12.84 -1.91
CA ARG A 80 -0.52 -13.26 -1.53
C ARG A 80 -0.84 -13.09 -0.04
N TYR A 81 0.09 -13.46 0.84
CA TYR A 81 -0.11 -13.35 2.29
C TYR A 81 -0.14 -11.89 2.76
N TYR A 82 0.67 -11.04 2.16
CA TYR A 82 0.68 -9.61 2.44
C TYR A 82 -0.61 -8.95 1.90
N LEU A 83 -0.98 -9.25 0.66
CA LEU A 83 -2.17 -8.68 0.04
C LEU A 83 -3.48 -9.14 0.72
N TYR A 84 -3.46 -10.29 1.39
CA TYR A 84 -4.59 -10.79 2.18
C TYR A 84 -4.80 -10.01 3.49
N ILE A 85 -3.72 -9.50 4.10
CA ILE A 85 -3.82 -8.72 5.35
C ILE A 85 -4.10 -7.23 5.10
N LEU A 86 -3.96 -6.75 3.86
CA LEU A 86 -4.28 -5.36 3.55
C LEU A 86 -5.77 -5.09 3.73
N PRO A 87 -6.13 -3.94 4.30
CA PRO A 87 -7.54 -3.58 4.45
C PRO A 87 -8.18 -3.36 3.08
N GLN A 88 -9.48 -3.65 2.99
CA GLN A 88 -10.25 -3.39 1.77
C GLN A 88 -10.56 -1.90 1.60
N TYR A 89 -10.71 -1.18 2.72
CA TYR A 89 -10.97 0.26 2.76
C TYR A 89 -10.25 0.87 3.96
N THR A 90 -10.08 2.19 3.95
CA THR A 90 -9.55 2.93 5.10
C THR A 90 -10.52 4.06 5.44
N ASP A 91 -10.36 4.72 6.59
CA ASP A 91 -11.19 5.86 6.97
C ASP A 91 -10.92 7.13 6.16
N SER A 92 -10.11 7.06 5.10
CA SER A 92 -9.88 8.16 4.18
C SER A 92 -11.19 8.55 3.48
N THR A 93 -11.43 9.86 3.39
CA THR A 93 -12.61 10.45 2.75
C THR A 93 -12.82 10.05 1.29
N ILE A 94 -11.80 9.54 0.60
CA ILE A 94 -11.91 9.01 -0.77
C ILE A 94 -12.84 7.79 -0.85
N TYR A 95 -13.03 7.06 0.25
CA TYR A 95 -13.88 5.89 0.36
C TYR A 95 -15.27 6.19 0.94
N TRP A 96 -15.52 7.42 1.35
CA TRP A 96 -16.78 7.80 2.00
C TRP A 96 -17.95 7.80 1.02
N SER A 97 -19.13 7.45 1.53
CA SER A 97 -20.39 7.57 0.81
C SER A 97 -20.81 9.04 0.65
N GLU A 98 -21.80 9.31 -0.20
CA GLU A 98 -22.32 10.65 -0.37
C GLU A 98 -22.96 11.20 0.92
N GLU A 99 -23.59 10.33 1.71
CA GLU A 99 -24.14 10.68 3.02
C GLU A 99 -23.03 11.08 3.99
N GLU A 100 -21.93 10.32 4.06
CA GLU A 100 -20.78 10.66 4.91
C GLU A 100 -20.09 11.95 4.43
N LEU A 101 -19.98 12.16 3.12
CA LEU A 101 -19.42 13.39 2.55
C LEU A 101 -20.32 14.62 2.84
N SER A 102 -21.62 14.43 2.99
CA SER A 102 -22.54 15.51 3.37
C SER A 102 -22.24 16.10 4.75
N GLU A 103 -21.69 15.29 5.67
CA GLU A 103 -21.30 15.73 7.02
C GLU A 103 -20.13 16.74 7.00
N ILE A 104 -19.32 16.73 5.94
CA ILE A 104 -18.19 17.65 5.76
C ILE A 104 -18.48 18.73 4.71
N GLN A 105 -19.75 18.95 4.37
CA GLN A 105 -20.16 19.99 3.44
C GLN A 105 -19.69 21.38 3.89
N GLY A 106 -19.19 22.17 2.93
CA GLY A 106 -18.66 23.51 3.18
C GLY A 106 -17.21 23.55 3.67
N THR A 107 -16.58 22.40 3.93
CA THR A 107 -15.16 22.33 4.27
C THR A 107 -14.28 22.29 3.01
N GLN A 108 -13.02 22.75 3.13
CA GLN A 108 -12.00 22.55 2.10
C GLN A 108 -11.66 21.06 1.90
N LEU A 109 -11.89 20.23 2.92
CA LEU A 109 -11.64 18.79 2.84
C LEU A 109 -12.56 18.12 1.81
N LEU A 110 -13.84 18.53 1.73
CA LEU A 110 -14.76 17.99 0.74
C LEU A 110 -14.29 18.27 -0.69
N SER A 111 -13.98 19.53 -1.02
CA SER A 111 -13.52 19.90 -2.36
C SER A 111 -12.19 19.21 -2.73
N THR A 112 -11.29 19.06 -1.76
CA THR A 112 -10.04 18.32 -1.95
C THR A 112 -10.31 16.83 -2.21
N THR A 113 -11.24 16.23 -1.47
CA THR A 113 -11.60 14.82 -1.62
C THR A 113 -12.20 14.54 -2.99
N ILE A 114 -13.16 15.37 -3.43
CA ILE A 114 -13.79 15.26 -4.75
C ILE A 114 -12.73 15.40 -5.85
N GLY A 115 -11.88 16.43 -5.78
CA GLY A 115 -10.83 16.63 -6.78
C GLY A 115 -9.82 15.47 -6.86
N VAL A 116 -9.54 14.80 -5.73
CA VAL A 116 -8.71 13.58 -5.73
C VAL A 116 -9.45 12.40 -6.36
N LYS A 117 -10.75 12.19 -6.06
CA LYS A 117 -11.55 11.11 -6.67
C LYS A 117 -11.61 11.29 -8.19
N GLU A 118 -11.92 12.50 -8.67
CA GLU A 118 -11.96 12.85 -10.09
C GLU A 118 -10.60 12.66 -10.76
N TYR A 119 -9.51 13.11 -10.12
CA TYR A 119 -8.16 12.90 -10.63
C TYR A 119 -7.84 11.41 -10.79
N VAL A 120 -8.08 10.60 -9.77
CA VAL A 120 -7.79 9.15 -9.80
C VAL A 120 -8.63 8.45 -10.88
N GLN A 121 -9.90 8.82 -11.02
CA GLN A 121 -10.77 8.31 -12.08
C GLN A 121 -10.24 8.67 -13.48
N SER A 122 -9.87 9.93 -13.70
CA SER A 122 -9.35 10.37 -15.01
C SER A 122 -8.03 9.68 -15.39
N GLU A 123 -7.20 9.33 -14.41
CA GLU A 123 -5.97 8.58 -14.65
C GLU A 123 -6.27 7.10 -14.90
N PHE A 124 -7.29 6.53 -14.24
CA PHE A 124 -7.74 5.17 -14.50
C PHE A 124 -8.25 5.01 -15.93
N GLU A 125 -9.11 5.92 -16.41
CA GLU A 125 -9.66 5.88 -17.77
C GLU A 125 -8.55 5.86 -18.83
N LYS A 126 -7.54 6.73 -18.70
CA LYS A 126 -6.37 6.74 -19.60
C LYS A 126 -5.58 5.44 -19.56
N VAL A 127 -5.32 4.94 -18.36
CA VAL A 127 -4.54 3.70 -18.16
C VAL A 127 -5.32 2.48 -18.67
N GLU A 128 -6.63 2.48 -18.53
CA GLU A 128 -7.50 1.44 -19.06
C GLU A 128 -7.38 1.38 -20.59
N GLU A 129 -7.52 2.53 -21.27
CA GLU A 129 -7.43 2.63 -22.73
C GLU A 129 -6.04 2.34 -23.28
N GLU A 130 -4.98 2.89 -22.65
CA GLU A 130 -3.61 2.85 -23.19
C GLU A 130 -2.83 1.60 -22.77
N VAL A 131 -3.15 1.01 -21.61
CA VAL A 131 -2.33 -0.05 -21.00
C VAL A 131 -3.12 -1.33 -20.79
N ILE A 132 -4.27 -1.28 -20.12
CA ILE A 132 -5.00 -2.50 -19.71
C ILE A 132 -5.67 -3.17 -20.92
N LEU A 133 -6.45 -2.42 -21.71
CA LEU A 133 -7.20 -2.95 -22.85
C LEU A 133 -6.31 -3.47 -23.99
N PRO A 134 -5.17 -2.84 -24.35
CA PRO A 134 -4.27 -3.36 -25.37
C PRO A 134 -3.50 -4.61 -24.91
N HIS A 135 -3.30 -4.78 -23.60
CA HIS A 135 -2.46 -5.84 -23.02
C HIS A 135 -3.24 -6.87 -22.20
N LYS A 136 -4.39 -7.34 -22.70
CA LYS A 136 -5.25 -8.33 -22.01
C LYS A 136 -4.56 -9.63 -21.60
N LYS A 137 -3.45 -10.00 -22.28
CA LYS A 137 -2.64 -11.17 -21.87
C LYS A 137 -1.96 -10.96 -20.52
N LEU A 138 -1.55 -9.73 -20.23
CA LEU A 138 -0.91 -9.34 -18.96
C LEU A 138 -1.93 -9.07 -17.85
N PHE A 139 -3.13 -8.63 -18.25
CA PHE A 139 -4.28 -8.35 -17.39
C PHE A 139 -5.48 -9.22 -17.81
N PRO A 140 -5.46 -10.54 -17.53
CA PRO A 140 -6.51 -11.46 -17.98
C PRO A 140 -7.84 -11.33 -17.21
N PHE A 141 -7.86 -10.50 -16.16
CA PHE A 141 -9.01 -10.23 -15.31
C PHE A 141 -9.47 -8.78 -15.45
N PRO A 142 -10.76 -8.49 -15.24
CA PRO A 142 -11.25 -7.12 -15.21
C PRO A 142 -10.64 -6.36 -14.02
N ILE A 143 -10.14 -5.16 -14.30
CA ILE A 143 -9.69 -4.18 -13.31
C ILE A 143 -10.71 -3.06 -13.31
N THR A 144 -11.28 -2.72 -12.16
CA THR A 144 -12.26 -1.64 -12.03
C THR A 144 -11.63 -0.36 -11.49
N CYS A 145 -12.35 0.77 -11.62
CA CYS A 145 -11.95 2.02 -10.98
C CYS A 145 -11.84 1.86 -9.44
N ASP A 146 -12.69 1.03 -8.83
CA ASP A 146 -12.62 0.74 -7.39
C ASP A 146 -11.33 -0.01 -7.01
N ASP A 147 -10.88 -0.96 -7.85
CA ASP A 147 -9.58 -1.62 -7.65
C ASP A 147 -8.43 -0.60 -7.71
N PHE A 148 -8.53 0.37 -8.62
CA PHE A 148 -7.55 1.43 -8.79
C PHE A 148 -7.55 2.43 -7.62
N LEU A 149 -8.73 2.84 -7.15
CA LEU A 149 -8.90 3.69 -5.99
C LEU A 149 -8.44 2.99 -4.70
N TRP A 150 -8.67 1.68 -4.58
CA TRP A 150 -8.12 0.85 -3.51
C TRP A 150 -6.58 0.91 -3.51
N ALA A 151 -5.95 0.64 -4.66
CA ALA A 151 -4.49 0.66 -4.76
C ALA A 151 -3.91 2.05 -4.47
N PHE A 152 -4.58 3.11 -4.92
CA PHE A 152 -4.20 4.49 -4.62
C PHE A 152 -4.21 4.76 -3.10
N GLY A 153 -5.28 4.41 -2.39
CA GLY A 153 -5.34 4.65 -0.95
C GLY A 153 -4.39 3.76 -0.14
N ILE A 154 -4.14 2.51 -0.56
CA ILE A 154 -3.07 1.68 0.01
C ILE A 154 -1.72 2.37 -0.15
N LEU A 155 -1.37 2.83 -1.34
CA LEU A 155 -0.10 3.52 -1.57
C LEU A 155 0.00 4.80 -0.74
N ARG A 156 -1.08 5.58 -0.65
CA ARG A 156 -1.08 6.85 0.08
C ARG A 156 -0.95 6.67 1.60
N SER A 157 -1.49 5.58 2.14
CA SER A 157 -1.51 5.30 3.58
C SER A 157 -0.32 4.48 4.07
N ARG A 158 0.29 3.66 3.20
CA ARG A 158 1.28 2.64 3.61
C ARG A 158 2.65 2.78 2.95
N ALA A 159 2.79 3.53 1.85
CA ALA A 159 4.07 3.65 1.18
C ALA A 159 5.03 4.59 1.93
N PHE A 160 6.28 4.13 2.07
CA PHE A 160 7.38 4.91 2.61
C PHE A 160 7.97 5.81 1.52
N SER A 161 8.01 7.12 1.79
CA SER A 161 8.43 8.15 0.82
C SER A 161 9.78 8.80 1.12
N ARG A 162 10.47 8.41 2.20
CA ARG A 162 11.76 9.00 2.63
C ARG A 162 12.91 7.99 2.72
N LEU A 163 12.86 6.91 1.93
CA LEU A 163 13.87 5.85 1.94
C LEU A 163 15.01 6.16 0.95
N ARG A 164 16.08 6.82 1.38
CA ARG A 164 17.38 6.94 0.66
C ARG A 164 17.28 7.01 -0.88
N GLY A 165 16.52 7.99 -1.41
CA GLY A 165 16.36 8.21 -2.85
C GLY A 165 15.19 7.47 -3.52
N GLN A 166 14.42 6.68 -2.76
CA GLN A 166 13.16 6.08 -3.20
C GLN A 166 11.98 6.79 -2.54
N ASN A 167 11.07 7.30 -3.37
CA ASN A 167 9.93 8.11 -2.94
C ASN A 167 8.61 7.33 -2.83
N LEU A 168 8.61 6.03 -3.20
CA LEU A 168 7.43 5.18 -3.17
C LEU A 168 7.81 3.71 -2.99
N VAL A 169 7.82 3.24 -1.74
CA VAL A 169 8.15 1.85 -1.41
C VAL A 169 7.12 1.30 -0.43
N LEU A 170 6.42 0.24 -0.83
CA LEU A 170 5.66 -0.58 0.09
C LEU A 170 6.55 -1.71 0.61
N ILE A 171 6.65 -1.80 1.93
CA ILE A 171 7.46 -2.81 2.61
C ILE A 171 6.49 -3.68 3.41
N PRO A 172 6.22 -4.91 2.95
CA PRO A 172 5.30 -5.80 3.64
C PRO A 172 5.62 -5.94 5.13
N ILE A 173 4.59 -5.92 5.98
CA ILE A 173 4.66 -6.06 7.45
C ILE A 173 5.22 -4.82 8.14
N ALA A 174 6.22 -4.15 7.59
CA ALA A 174 6.74 -2.90 8.12
C ALA A 174 5.70 -1.77 8.06
N ASP A 175 4.77 -1.84 7.11
CA ASP A 175 3.64 -0.93 6.94
C ASP A 175 2.51 -1.13 7.97
N LEU A 176 2.60 -2.14 8.84
CA LEU A 176 1.69 -2.33 9.98
C LEU A 176 2.10 -1.53 11.22
N VAL A 177 3.20 -0.76 11.13
CA VAL A 177 3.57 0.16 12.19
C VAL A 177 2.57 1.31 12.22
N CYS A 178 1.70 1.33 13.24
CA CYS A 178 0.75 2.41 13.44
C CYS A 178 1.46 3.71 13.78
N SER A 179 1.02 4.84 13.20
CA SER A 179 1.44 6.17 13.62
C SER A 179 0.71 6.57 14.91
N LEU A 180 1.13 6.02 16.05
CA LEU A 180 0.57 6.44 17.35
C LEU A 180 1.18 7.79 17.76
N SER A 181 0.34 8.82 17.86
CA SER A 181 0.67 10.15 18.40
C SER A 181 0.36 10.25 19.90
N SER A 182 0.64 9.20 20.68
CA SER A 182 0.42 9.24 22.13
C SER A 182 1.73 9.55 22.86
N ASN A 183 1.81 10.74 23.46
CA ASN A 183 2.93 11.27 24.24
C ASN A 183 3.31 10.47 25.51
N ASN A 184 2.74 9.28 25.76
CA ASN A 184 2.93 8.54 27.01
C ASN A 184 3.27 7.05 26.83
N LEU A 185 3.79 6.64 25.67
CA LEU A 185 4.46 5.34 25.54
C LEU A 185 5.88 5.53 25.01
N THR A 186 6.80 4.98 25.78
CA THR A 186 8.15 4.49 25.47
C THR A 186 8.70 4.69 24.04
N PRO A 187 9.97 5.06 23.91
CA PRO A 187 10.52 5.55 22.66
C PRO A 187 10.56 4.46 21.57
N ALA A 188 10.01 4.84 20.42
CA ALA A 188 10.57 4.64 19.08
C ALA A 188 10.03 3.49 18.23
N LEU A 189 8.84 3.70 17.68
CA LEU A 189 8.61 3.53 16.24
C LEU A 189 8.30 4.89 15.62
N SER A 190 9.27 5.81 15.75
CA SER A 190 9.24 7.05 14.97
C SER A 190 9.38 6.67 13.50
N LEU A 191 8.54 7.24 12.62
CA LEU A 191 8.65 7.11 11.17
C LEU A 191 10.10 7.34 10.70
N ASN A 192 10.86 8.25 11.33
CA ASN A 192 12.28 8.49 11.02
C ASN A 192 13.22 7.32 11.35
N ARG A 193 12.78 6.29 12.06
CA ARG A 193 13.59 5.16 12.55
C ARG A 193 13.27 3.80 11.92
N ILE A 194 12.13 3.68 11.21
CA ILE A 194 11.94 2.59 10.24
C ILE A 194 13.08 2.65 9.19
N PHE A 195 13.61 3.84 8.92
CA PHE A 195 14.71 4.07 7.96
C PHE A 195 16.11 3.60 8.43
N GLU A 196 16.36 3.36 9.72
CA GLU A 196 17.65 2.77 10.19
C GLU A 196 17.60 1.24 10.32
N VAL A 197 16.40 0.67 10.31
CA VAL A 197 16.10 -0.75 10.56
C VAL A 197 16.09 -1.57 9.27
N ILE A 198 16.21 -0.92 8.11
CA ILE A 198 16.53 -1.59 6.86
C ILE A 198 18.05 -1.53 6.66
N ARG A 199 18.79 -2.42 7.31
CA ARG A 199 20.11 -2.77 6.79
C ARG A 199 19.92 -3.64 5.54
N THR A 200 20.64 -3.25 4.50
CA THR A 200 20.77 -3.95 3.21
C THR A 200 21.22 -5.38 3.38
#